data_AF-A0A0J5ZXG5-F1
#
_entry.id   AF-A0A0J5ZXG5-F1
#
_cell.length_a   1.000
_cell.length_b   1.000
_cell.length_c   1.000
_cell.angle_alpha   90.00
_cell.angle_beta   90.00
_cell.angle_gamma   90.00
#
_symmetry.space_group_name_H-M   'P 1'
#
loop_
_entity.id
_entity.type
_entity.pdbx_description
1 polymer ?
#
loop_
_entity_poly.entity_id
_entity_poly.type
_entity_poly.pdbx_seq_one_letter_code
_entity_poly.pdbx_strand_id
1 'polypeptide(L)'
;MALADDLKKWVGETFTGKWEVQETTSVPNPEDLRLNSNHAKDLKAATVLYADLDGSTDMVNTKKWQFSAQIYKTFLKCASDIIRDEGGNITAYDGDRVMAVFTGNSKNTSAARCALKINSAVLDIIQPAIAKKWQTDFVLRHVVGIDTSQLRTARIGIRGDNDLVWIGRAANYAAKLTNLAGKPTRITADVYNKLADKLKYANGVDMWAPEHWDDMGIWTYTSTWKWTV
;
A
#
# COMPACT_ATOMS: atom_id res chain seq x y z
N MET A 1 26.81 -25.25 14.78
CA MET A 1 27.88 -24.23 14.86
C MET A 1 27.98 -23.47 13.55
N ALA A 2 28.23 -24.14 12.41
CA ALA A 2 28.32 -23.51 11.08
C ALA A 2 27.26 -22.42 10.80
N LEU A 3 25.96 -22.72 10.94
CA LEU A 3 24.91 -21.73 10.70
C LEU A 3 25.03 -20.48 11.58
N ALA A 4 25.31 -20.65 12.88
CA ALA A 4 25.42 -19.52 13.80
C ALA A 4 26.63 -18.63 13.45
N ASP A 5 27.73 -19.25 13.00
CA ASP A 5 28.93 -18.55 12.58
C ASP A 5 28.72 -17.81 11.24
N ASP A 6 28.03 -18.45 10.29
CA ASP A 6 27.63 -17.84 9.02
C ASP A 6 26.72 -16.63 9.24
N LEU A 7 25.71 -16.77 10.12
CA LEU A 7 24.82 -15.66 10.48
C LEU A 7 25.59 -14.51 11.14
N LYS A 8 26.45 -14.79 12.12
CA LYS A 8 27.27 -13.76 12.78
C LYS A 8 28.17 -13.04 11.79
N LYS A 9 28.81 -13.78 10.88
CA LYS A 9 29.67 -13.22 9.84
C LYS A 9 28.86 -12.30 8.92
N TRP A 10 27.76 -12.79 8.36
CA TRP A 10 26.92 -12.02 7.46
C TRP A 10 26.38 -10.74 8.12
N VAL A 11 25.85 -10.86 9.35
CA VAL A 11 25.39 -9.71 10.14
C VAL A 11 26.52 -8.70 10.37
N GLY A 12 27.70 -9.16 10.79
CA GLY A 12 28.87 -8.31 10.99
C GLY A 12 29.31 -7.57 9.72
N GLU A 13 29.35 -8.26 8.58
CA GLU A 13 29.67 -7.69 7.26
C GLU A 13 28.61 -6.65 6.84
N THR A 14 27.33 -6.92 7.02
CA THR A 14 26.25 -5.96 6.73
C THR A 14 26.37 -4.70 7.59
N PHE A 15 26.64 -4.81 8.89
CA PHE A 15 26.76 -3.65 9.77
C PHE A 15 28.03 -2.82 9.52
N THR A 16 29.12 -3.44 9.05
CA THR A 16 30.39 -2.74 8.79
C THR A 16 30.52 -2.24 7.34
N GLY A 17 29.78 -2.81 6.41
CA GLY A 17 29.77 -2.42 5.00
C GLY A 17 29.23 -1.00 4.80
N LYS A 18 29.92 -0.21 3.96
CA LYS A 18 29.44 1.13 3.59
C LYS A 18 28.25 1.03 2.63
N TRP A 19 27.28 1.93 2.79
CA TRP A 19 26.17 2.06 1.85
C TRP A 19 26.59 2.86 0.62
N GLU A 20 26.28 2.32 -0.56
CA GLU A 20 26.21 3.09 -1.80
C GLU A 20 24.74 3.37 -2.11
N VAL A 21 24.41 4.65 -2.29
CA VAL A 21 23.04 5.09 -2.57
C VAL A 21 23.03 5.81 -3.91
N GLN A 22 22.18 5.35 -4.82
CA GLN A 22 22.01 5.95 -6.14
C GLN A 22 20.61 6.55 -6.25
N GLU A 23 20.51 7.81 -6.63
CA GLU A 23 19.23 8.47 -6.83
C GLU A 23 18.53 7.94 -8.09
N THR A 24 17.20 7.85 -8.06
CA THR A 24 16.36 7.47 -9.21
C THR A 24 15.01 8.16 -9.14
N THR A 25 14.36 8.33 -10.30
CA THR A 25 13.01 8.94 -10.40
C THR A 25 11.91 7.90 -10.63
N SER A 26 12.28 6.69 -11.05
CA SER A 26 11.38 5.55 -11.24
C SER A 26 11.59 4.49 -10.17
N VAL A 27 10.52 3.75 -9.88
CA VAL A 27 10.57 2.57 -9.00
C VAL A 27 11.53 1.56 -9.64
N PRO A 28 12.65 1.22 -8.97
CA PRO A 28 13.64 0.31 -9.52
C PRO A 28 13.13 -1.13 -9.51
N ASN A 29 13.64 -1.93 -10.43
CA ASN A 29 13.48 -3.37 -10.40
C ASN A 29 14.53 -4.01 -9.47
N PRO A 30 14.30 -5.24 -9.00
CA PRO A 30 15.27 -5.99 -8.20
C PRO A 30 16.66 -6.13 -8.84
N GLU A 31 16.75 -6.15 -10.16
CA GLU A 31 18.00 -6.25 -10.92
C GLU A 31 18.80 -4.93 -10.90
N ASP A 32 18.16 -3.80 -10.62
CA ASP A 32 18.82 -2.50 -10.47
C ASP A 32 19.55 -2.38 -9.11
N LEU A 33 19.41 -3.38 -8.23
CA LEU A 33 19.98 -3.43 -6.90
C LEU A 33 20.95 -4.61 -6.76
N ARG A 34 22.20 -4.32 -6.41
CA ARG A 34 23.24 -5.32 -6.15
C ARG A 34 22.88 -6.25 -4.98
N LEU A 35 22.89 -7.56 -5.25
CA LEU A 35 22.70 -8.63 -4.28
C LEU A 35 23.83 -8.68 -3.24
N ASN A 36 23.52 -9.05 -1.99
CA ASN A 36 24.50 -9.24 -0.91
C ASN A 36 25.43 -8.04 -0.68
N SER A 37 24.91 -6.82 -0.87
CA SER A 37 25.66 -5.59 -0.67
C SER A 37 24.77 -4.50 -0.10
N ASN A 38 25.37 -3.57 0.65
CA ASN A 38 24.71 -2.35 1.12
C ASN A 38 24.55 -1.38 -0.06
N HIS A 39 23.61 -1.67 -0.95
CA HIS A 39 23.27 -0.86 -2.11
C HIS A 39 21.79 -0.50 -2.07
N ALA A 40 21.50 0.79 -2.21
CA ALA A 40 20.13 1.30 -2.22
C ALA A 40 19.88 2.24 -3.39
N LYS A 41 18.62 2.30 -3.80
CA LYS A 41 18.08 3.33 -4.68
C LYS A 41 17.26 4.32 -3.86
N ASP A 42 17.43 5.62 -4.11
CA ASP A 42 16.71 6.70 -3.42
C ASP A 42 15.76 7.41 -4.38
N LEU A 43 14.45 7.32 -4.12
CA LEU A 43 13.42 7.97 -4.92
C LEU A 43 13.26 9.47 -4.61
N LYS A 44 13.96 9.98 -3.59
CA LYS A 44 13.83 11.32 -2.96
C LYS A 44 12.46 11.62 -2.36
N ALA A 45 11.38 11.33 -3.07
CA ALA A 45 10.01 11.47 -2.62
C ALA A 45 9.09 10.52 -3.39
N ALA A 46 8.48 9.59 -2.68
CA ALA A 46 7.49 8.68 -3.20
C ALA A 46 6.26 8.63 -2.29
N THR A 47 5.14 8.18 -2.86
CA THR A 47 3.89 7.96 -2.12
C THR A 47 3.61 6.48 -2.13
N VAL A 48 3.41 5.91 -0.94
CA VAL A 48 3.10 4.50 -0.78
C VAL A 48 1.62 4.35 -0.51
N LEU A 49 1.01 3.38 -1.17
CA LEU A 49 -0.37 2.96 -0.96
C LEU A 49 -0.36 1.49 -0.53
N TYR A 50 -1.10 1.19 0.53
CA TYR A 50 -1.52 -0.17 0.87
C TYR A 50 -3.04 -0.25 0.76
N ALA A 51 -3.55 -1.27 0.09
CA ALA A 51 -4.97 -1.59 0.07
C ALA A 51 -5.17 -2.99 0.66
N ASP A 52 -6.00 -3.08 1.69
CA ASP A 52 -6.18 -4.27 2.52
C ASP A 52 -7.66 -4.51 2.82
N LEU A 53 -8.05 -5.75 3.06
CA LEU A 53 -9.42 -6.07 3.49
C LEU A 53 -9.60 -5.79 4.99
N ASP A 54 -10.77 -5.26 5.35
CA ASP A 54 -11.15 -5.03 6.74
C ASP A 54 -12.01 -6.19 7.26
N GLY A 55 -11.44 -7.00 8.16
CA GLY A 55 -12.12 -8.14 8.77
C GLY A 55 -11.94 -9.48 8.03
N SER A 56 -10.87 -9.64 7.26
CA SER A 56 -10.65 -10.86 6.48
C SER A 56 -10.38 -12.12 7.32
N THR A 57 -9.73 -11.99 8.48
CA THR A 57 -9.53 -13.11 9.41
C THR A 57 -10.86 -13.72 9.85
N ASP A 58 -11.84 -12.88 10.22
CA ASP A 58 -13.19 -13.34 10.59
C ASP A 58 -13.90 -14.00 9.39
N MET A 59 -13.77 -13.41 8.21
CA MET A 59 -14.30 -14.00 6.97
C MET A 59 -13.73 -15.42 6.72
N VAL A 60 -12.43 -15.62 6.87
CA VAL A 60 -11.78 -16.93 6.65
C VAL A 60 -12.22 -17.95 7.70
N ASN A 61 -12.44 -17.52 8.95
CA ASN A 61 -12.88 -18.41 10.02
C ASN A 61 -14.36 -18.81 9.91
N THR A 62 -15.21 -17.95 9.34
CA THR A 62 -16.67 -18.12 9.37
C THR A 62 -17.30 -18.48 8.03
N LYS A 63 -16.64 -18.18 6.90
CA LYS A 63 -17.16 -18.43 5.56
C LYS A 63 -16.46 -19.61 4.89
N LYS A 64 -17.07 -20.13 3.83
CA LYS A 64 -16.47 -21.19 3.01
C LYS A 64 -15.18 -20.70 2.38
N TRP A 65 -14.13 -21.54 2.32
CA TRP A 65 -12.86 -21.14 1.73
C TRP A 65 -13.00 -20.69 0.27
N GLN A 66 -13.96 -21.22 -0.50
CA GLN A 66 -14.25 -20.76 -1.87
C GLN A 66 -14.81 -19.34 -1.91
N PHE A 67 -15.61 -18.96 -0.91
CA PHE A 67 -16.10 -17.59 -0.77
C PHE A 67 -14.92 -16.65 -0.51
N SER A 68 -14.11 -16.95 0.52
CA SER A 68 -12.93 -16.14 0.87
C SER A 68 -11.93 -16.02 -0.29
N ALA A 69 -11.67 -17.13 -1.01
CA ALA A 69 -10.82 -17.12 -2.19
C ALA A 69 -11.38 -16.24 -3.32
N GLN A 70 -12.70 -16.20 -3.52
CA GLN A 70 -13.32 -15.30 -4.49
C GLN A 70 -13.16 -13.85 -4.08
N ILE A 71 -13.37 -13.51 -2.80
CA ILE A 71 -13.19 -12.16 -2.28
C ILE A 71 -11.74 -11.69 -2.49
N TYR A 72 -10.75 -12.49 -2.08
CA TYR A 72 -9.33 -12.18 -2.26
C TYR A 72 -9.01 -11.95 -3.74
N LYS A 73 -9.44 -12.87 -4.62
CA LYS A 73 -9.20 -12.76 -6.06
C LYS A 73 -9.81 -11.50 -6.66
N THR A 74 -11.06 -11.18 -6.35
CA THR A 74 -11.73 -10.00 -6.92
C THR A 74 -11.16 -8.70 -6.38
N PHE A 75 -10.93 -8.62 -5.06
CA PHE A 75 -10.38 -7.42 -4.44
C PHE A 75 -8.98 -7.12 -4.94
N LEU A 76 -8.06 -8.10 -4.86
CA LEU A 76 -6.69 -7.94 -5.31
C LEU A 76 -6.62 -7.62 -6.81
N LYS A 77 -7.46 -8.27 -7.64
CA LYS A 77 -7.49 -7.97 -9.08
C LYS A 77 -7.94 -6.54 -9.35
N CYS A 78 -9.08 -6.11 -8.79
CA CYS A 78 -9.58 -4.75 -8.98
C CYS A 78 -8.61 -3.70 -8.44
N ALA A 79 -8.10 -3.87 -7.22
CA ALA A 79 -7.12 -2.95 -6.64
C ALA A 79 -5.86 -2.85 -7.50
N SER A 80 -5.33 -3.99 -7.95
CA SER A 80 -4.12 -4.01 -8.78
C SER A 80 -4.30 -3.34 -10.14
N ASP A 81 -5.43 -3.54 -10.80
CA ASP A 81 -5.69 -2.91 -12.10
C ASP A 81 -5.85 -1.39 -11.94
N ILE A 82 -6.58 -0.96 -10.91
CA ILE A 82 -6.78 0.47 -10.59
C ILE A 82 -5.45 1.13 -10.22
N ILE A 83 -4.59 0.46 -9.44
CA ILE A 83 -3.25 0.95 -9.11
C ILE A 83 -2.45 1.20 -10.40
N ARG A 84 -2.44 0.25 -11.34
CA ARG A 84 -1.71 0.39 -12.61
C ARG A 84 -2.30 1.49 -13.49
N ASP A 85 -3.62 1.58 -13.57
CA ASP A 85 -4.34 2.65 -14.30
C ASP A 85 -3.98 4.04 -13.76
N GLU A 86 -3.79 4.16 -12.44
CA GLU A 86 -3.38 5.39 -11.77
C GLU A 86 -1.87 5.66 -11.80
N GLY A 87 -1.09 4.83 -12.50
CA GLY A 87 0.37 4.95 -12.66
C GLY A 87 1.17 4.50 -11.45
N GLY A 88 0.58 3.73 -10.55
CA GLY A 88 1.27 3.10 -9.43
C GLY A 88 2.02 1.84 -9.83
N ASN A 89 3.19 1.63 -9.25
CA ASN A 89 3.95 0.39 -9.42
C ASN A 89 3.63 -0.53 -8.25
N ILE A 90 3.10 -1.72 -8.54
CA ILE A 90 2.85 -2.73 -7.51
C ILE A 90 4.18 -3.35 -7.10
N THR A 91 4.47 -3.33 -5.80
CA THR A 91 5.77 -3.76 -5.26
C THR A 91 5.68 -5.01 -4.41
N ALA A 92 4.51 -5.33 -3.87
CA ALA A 92 4.29 -6.55 -3.11
C ALA A 92 2.81 -6.94 -3.05
N TYR A 93 2.58 -8.24 -2.88
CA TYR A 93 1.34 -8.83 -2.42
C TYR A 93 1.63 -9.59 -1.14
N ASP A 94 0.76 -9.45 -0.13
CA ASP A 94 0.89 -10.16 1.14
C ASP A 94 -0.51 -10.53 1.62
N GLY A 95 -0.86 -11.81 1.55
CA GLY A 95 -2.22 -12.28 1.81
C GLY A 95 -3.26 -11.61 0.90
N ASP A 96 -4.16 -10.85 1.50
CA ASP A 96 -5.23 -10.07 0.87
C ASP A 96 -4.91 -8.59 0.67
N ARG A 97 -3.66 -8.21 0.90
CA ARG A 97 -3.18 -6.85 0.78
C ARG A 97 -2.28 -6.67 -0.44
N VAL A 98 -2.35 -5.50 -1.06
CA VAL A 98 -1.45 -5.05 -2.13
C VAL A 98 -0.74 -3.77 -1.74
N MET A 99 0.57 -3.71 -2.01
CA MET A 99 1.41 -2.52 -1.85
C MET A 99 1.75 -1.91 -3.21
N ALA A 100 1.68 -0.59 -3.30
CA ALA A 100 2.11 0.16 -4.47
C ALA A 100 2.91 1.41 -4.14
N VAL A 101 3.81 1.78 -5.06
CA VAL A 101 4.64 2.99 -5.00
C VAL A 101 4.33 3.88 -6.18
N PHE A 102 4.01 5.14 -5.88
CA PHE A 102 3.75 6.21 -6.84
C PHE A 102 4.89 7.22 -6.82
N THR A 103 5.42 7.56 -7.99
CA THR A 103 6.47 8.57 -8.17
C THR A 103 6.00 9.68 -9.11
N GLY A 104 6.83 10.70 -9.33
CA GLY A 104 6.47 11.87 -10.15
C GLY A 104 5.78 12.99 -9.38
N ASN A 105 5.35 14.02 -10.13
CA ASN A 105 4.84 15.28 -9.57
C ASN A 105 3.41 15.14 -9.01
N SER A 106 2.59 14.27 -9.58
CA SER A 106 1.19 14.04 -9.20
C SER A 106 0.99 12.84 -8.26
N LYS A 107 2.06 12.20 -7.77
CA LYS A 107 2.00 10.93 -7.00
C LYS A 107 0.96 10.90 -5.86
N ASN A 108 0.82 11.99 -5.10
CA ASN A 108 -0.15 12.09 -4.01
C ASN A 108 -1.59 12.08 -4.53
N THR A 109 -1.84 12.90 -5.55
CA THR A 109 -3.15 13.00 -6.21
C THR A 109 -3.53 11.71 -6.93
N SER A 110 -2.59 11.02 -7.57
CA SER A 110 -2.83 9.72 -8.21
C SER A 110 -3.12 8.63 -7.17
N ALA A 111 -2.32 8.54 -6.11
CA ALA A 111 -2.55 7.56 -5.05
C ALA A 111 -3.91 7.79 -4.35
N ALA A 112 -4.27 9.04 -4.06
CA ALA A 112 -5.58 9.36 -3.46
C ALA A 112 -6.74 9.02 -4.41
N ARG A 113 -6.63 9.36 -5.71
CA ARG A 113 -7.65 8.98 -6.70
C ARG A 113 -7.76 7.46 -6.84
N CYS A 114 -6.64 6.74 -6.80
CA CYS A 114 -6.59 5.28 -6.76
C CYS A 114 -7.41 4.73 -5.60
N ALA A 115 -7.26 5.27 -4.38
CA ALA A 115 -8.03 4.83 -3.23
C ALA A 115 -9.55 5.04 -3.40
N LEU A 116 -9.95 6.21 -3.89
CA LEU A 116 -11.37 6.51 -4.15
C LEU A 116 -11.95 5.61 -5.26
N LYS A 117 -11.14 5.25 -6.28
CA LYS A 117 -11.50 4.27 -7.31
C LYS A 117 -11.64 2.86 -6.75
N ILE A 118 -10.73 2.43 -5.86
CA ILE A 118 -10.84 1.13 -5.17
C ILE A 118 -12.14 1.07 -4.37
N ASN A 119 -12.50 2.15 -3.67
CA ASN A 119 -13.76 2.22 -2.94
C ASN A 119 -14.98 2.12 -3.89
N SER A 120 -14.94 2.76 -5.06
CA SER A 120 -15.98 2.59 -6.09
C SER A 120 -16.07 1.16 -6.59
N ALA A 121 -14.94 0.52 -6.91
CA ALA A 121 -14.94 -0.87 -7.36
C ALA A 121 -15.51 -1.84 -6.31
N VAL A 122 -15.19 -1.65 -5.03
CA VAL A 122 -15.74 -2.47 -3.94
C VAL A 122 -17.25 -2.30 -3.86
N LEU A 123 -17.75 -1.07 -3.83
CA LEU A 123 -19.16 -0.77 -3.61
C LEU A 123 -20.04 -1.04 -4.84
N ASP A 124 -19.55 -0.73 -6.03
CA ASP A 124 -20.36 -0.68 -7.25
C ASP A 124 -20.16 -1.91 -8.16
N ILE A 125 -19.07 -2.68 -7.97
CA ILE A 125 -18.74 -3.85 -8.81
C ILE A 125 -18.70 -5.13 -7.97
N ILE A 126 -17.87 -5.18 -6.92
CA ILE A 126 -17.63 -6.41 -6.17
C ILE A 126 -18.82 -6.75 -5.27
N GLN A 127 -19.28 -5.81 -4.44
CA GLN A 127 -20.38 -6.05 -3.50
C GLN A 127 -21.68 -6.51 -4.21
N PRO A 128 -22.11 -5.90 -5.35
CA PRO A 128 -23.24 -6.41 -6.11
C PRO A 128 -23.03 -7.82 -6.68
N ALA A 129 -21.81 -8.15 -7.12
CA ALA A 129 -21.49 -9.49 -7.61
C ALA A 129 -21.56 -10.55 -6.49
N ILE A 130 -21.13 -10.20 -5.28
CA ILE A 130 -21.29 -11.05 -4.08
C ILE A 130 -22.77 -11.33 -3.84
N ALA A 131 -23.60 -10.27 -3.76
CA ALA A 131 -25.03 -10.39 -3.48
C ALA A 131 -25.80 -11.22 -4.53
N LYS A 132 -25.35 -11.20 -5.79
CA LYS A 132 -25.94 -12.01 -6.87
C LYS A 132 -25.57 -13.50 -6.76
N LYS A 133 -24.36 -13.81 -6.29
CA LYS A 133 -23.83 -15.18 -6.28
C LYS A 133 -24.07 -15.93 -4.98
N TRP A 134 -24.05 -15.21 -3.86
CA TRP A 134 -24.05 -15.79 -2.51
C TRP A 134 -25.21 -15.24 -1.68
N GLN A 135 -25.94 -16.14 -1.05
CA GLN A 135 -26.83 -15.78 0.06
C GLN A 135 -25.99 -15.63 1.33
N THR A 136 -25.59 -14.40 1.65
CA THR A 136 -24.76 -14.10 2.82
C THR A 136 -25.09 -12.71 3.37
N ASP A 137 -24.89 -12.54 4.67
CA ASP A 137 -24.87 -11.27 5.40
C ASP A 137 -23.54 -10.50 5.28
N PHE A 138 -22.58 -11.03 4.51
CA PHE A 138 -21.23 -10.48 4.44
C PHE A 138 -21.23 -9.17 3.64
N VAL A 139 -20.63 -8.14 4.23
CA VAL A 139 -20.38 -6.85 3.59
C VAL A 139 -18.88 -6.70 3.43
N LEU A 140 -18.42 -6.62 2.19
CA LEU A 140 -17.02 -6.41 1.87
C LEU A 140 -16.59 -5.02 2.34
N ARG A 141 -15.61 -4.99 3.23
CA ARG A 141 -14.94 -3.77 3.68
C ARG A 141 -13.45 -3.87 3.39
N HIS A 142 -12.83 -2.72 3.25
CA HIS A 142 -11.42 -2.57 2.96
C HIS A 142 -10.92 -1.27 3.58
N VAL A 143 -9.60 -1.13 3.69
CA VAL A 143 -8.94 0.12 4.06
C VAL A 143 -7.78 0.35 3.10
N VAL A 144 -7.73 1.56 2.53
CA VAL A 144 -6.56 2.05 1.81
C VAL A 144 -5.83 3.06 2.67
N GLY A 145 -4.56 2.77 3.00
CA GLY A 145 -3.66 3.65 3.73
C GLY A 145 -2.64 4.28 2.80
N ILE A 146 -2.44 5.60 2.88
CA ILE A 146 -1.49 6.33 2.03
C ILE A 146 -0.62 7.27 2.85
N ASP A 147 0.68 7.22 2.60
CA ASP A 147 1.63 8.21 3.10
C ASP A 147 2.67 8.60 2.03
N THR A 148 3.28 9.77 2.18
CA THR A 148 4.36 10.26 1.32
C THR A 148 5.57 10.66 2.16
N SER A 149 6.76 10.25 1.72
CA SER A 149 8.02 10.59 2.35
C SER A 149 9.17 10.42 1.37
N GLN A 150 10.38 10.76 1.78
CA GLN A 150 11.54 10.15 1.15
C GLN A 150 11.46 8.63 1.30
N LEU A 151 11.78 7.92 0.23
CA LEU A 151 11.65 6.47 0.16
C LEU A 151 12.88 5.90 -0.54
N ARG A 152 13.52 4.94 0.12
CA ARG A 152 14.64 4.18 -0.42
C ARG A 152 14.24 2.73 -0.55
N THR A 153 14.95 2.01 -1.41
CA THR A 153 14.80 0.56 -1.49
C THR A 153 16.15 -0.13 -1.61
N ALA A 154 16.22 -1.31 -1.02
CA ALA A 154 17.37 -2.20 -1.06
C ALA A 154 16.87 -3.64 -1.27
N ARG A 155 17.76 -4.52 -1.71
CA ARG A 155 17.44 -5.93 -1.91
C ARG A 155 17.86 -6.74 -0.67
N ILE A 156 16.99 -7.59 -0.15
CA ILE A 156 17.30 -8.40 1.06
C ILE A 156 18.35 -9.47 0.73
N GLY A 157 18.22 -10.11 -0.43
CA GLY A 157 19.18 -11.08 -0.94
C GLY A 157 19.07 -12.50 -0.40
N ILE A 158 17.87 -12.93 0.02
CA ILE A 158 17.59 -14.34 0.30
C ILE A 158 17.62 -15.10 -1.04
N ARG A 159 18.38 -16.19 -1.12
CA ARG A 159 18.64 -16.95 -2.36
C ARG A 159 17.34 -17.28 -3.11
N GLY A 160 17.19 -16.71 -4.32
CA GLY A 160 16.07 -16.98 -5.22
C GLY A 160 14.97 -15.91 -5.19
N ASP A 161 14.86 -15.15 -4.10
CA ASP A 161 13.83 -14.13 -3.97
C ASP A 161 14.37 -12.75 -4.39
N ASN A 162 13.60 -12.10 -5.25
CA ASN A 162 13.84 -10.77 -5.80
C ASN A 162 13.26 -9.67 -4.89
N ASP A 163 13.09 -9.97 -3.59
CA ASP A 163 12.34 -9.11 -2.68
C ASP A 163 13.06 -7.80 -2.38
N LEU A 164 12.29 -6.73 -2.52
CA LEU A 164 12.67 -5.37 -2.20
C LEU A 164 12.17 -5.00 -0.81
N VAL A 165 13.05 -4.44 0.01
CA VAL A 165 12.65 -3.71 1.22
C VAL A 165 12.50 -2.25 0.89
N TRP A 166 11.49 -1.63 1.48
CA TRP A 166 11.20 -0.21 1.34
C TRP A 166 11.50 0.51 2.65
N ILE A 167 12.50 1.38 2.62
CA ILE A 167 13.01 2.11 3.78
C ILE A 167 12.52 3.55 3.71
N GLY A 168 11.53 3.86 4.53
CA GLY A 168 10.98 5.20 4.64
C GLY A 168 9.67 5.20 5.42
N ARG A 169 9.31 6.37 5.95
CA ARG A 169 8.08 6.55 6.73
C ARG A 169 6.85 6.09 5.95
N ALA A 170 6.78 6.42 4.66
CA ALA A 170 5.64 6.12 3.81
C ALA A 170 5.28 4.63 3.78
N ALA A 171 6.28 3.74 3.69
CA ALA A 171 6.04 2.31 3.70
C ALA A 171 5.40 1.83 5.01
N ASN A 172 5.91 2.33 6.14
CA ASN A 172 5.44 1.94 7.48
C ASN A 172 4.07 2.55 7.81
N TYR A 173 3.87 3.83 7.51
CA TYR A 173 2.66 4.55 7.90
C TYR A 173 1.48 4.12 7.02
N ALA A 174 1.68 3.99 5.71
CA ALA A 174 0.64 3.49 4.81
C ALA A 174 0.16 2.08 5.22
N ALA A 175 1.08 1.18 5.57
CA ALA A 175 0.73 -0.16 6.06
C ALA A 175 -0.04 -0.11 7.38
N LYS A 176 0.41 0.68 8.36
CA LYS A 176 -0.25 0.79 9.66
C LYS A 176 -1.65 1.43 9.57
N LEU A 177 -1.86 2.36 8.64
CA LEU A 177 -3.17 2.98 8.42
C LEU A 177 -4.24 1.97 7.99
N THR A 178 -3.88 0.84 7.36
CA THR A 178 -4.85 -0.20 6.99
C THR A 178 -5.37 -0.98 8.18
N ASN A 179 -4.64 -0.99 9.30
CA ASN A 179 -5.07 -1.67 10.53
C ASN A 179 -6.18 -0.91 11.29
N LEU A 180 -6.44 0.34 10.94
CA LEU A 180 -7.52 1.12 11.53
C LEU A 180 -8.81 0.76 10.80
N ALA A 181 -9.76 0.07 11.44
CA ALA A 181 -10.98 -0.38 10.77
C ALA A 181 -11.96 0.78 10.42
N GLY A 182 -12.95 0.51 9.58
CA GLY A 182 -14.17 1.33 9.47
C GLY A 182 -14.16 2.55 8.53
N LYS A 183 -13.02 2.94 7.94
CA LYS A 183 -12.96 3.97 6.90
C LYS A 183 -12.24 3.43 5.66
N PRO A 184 -12.81 3.52 4.45
CA PRO A 184 -12.24 2.87 3.27
C PRO A 184 -10.96 3.54 2.78
N THR A 185 -10.71 4.80 3.13
CA THR A 185 -9.46 5.48 2.77
C THR A 185 -8.99 6.37 3.90
N ARG A 186 -7.68 6.29 4.20
CA ARG A 186 -6.95 7.19 5.10
C ARG A 186 -5.66 7.65 4.45
N ILE A 187 -5.39 8.95 4.55
CA ILE A 187 -4.15 9.56 4.09
C ILE A 187 -3.54 10.41 5.21
N THR A 188 -2.22 10.48 5.30
CA THR A 188 -1.56 11.41 6.24
C THR A 188 -1.77 12.86 5.79
N ALA A 189 -1.65 13.82 6.72
CA ALA A 189 -1.69 15.24 6.40
C ALA A 189 -0.67 15.65 5.30
N ASP A 190 0.50 15.00 5.24
CA ASP A 190 1.52 15.26 4.21
C ASP A 190 1.06 14.89 2.79
N VAL A 191 0.18 13.90 2.67
CA VAL A 191 -0.46 13.55 1.40
C VAL A 191 -1.58 14.53 1.11
N TYR A 192 -2.48 14.77 2.07
CA TYR A 192 -3.63 15.68 1.92
C TYR A 192 -3.19 17.07 1.46
N ASN A 193 -2.16 17.64 2.09
CA ASN A 193 -1.63 18.96 1.78
C ASN A 193 -1.09 19.08 0.34
N LYS A 194 -0.74 17.95 -0.30
CA LYS A 194 -0.19 17.88 -1.66
C LYS A 194 -1.21 17.40 -2.70
N LEU A 195 -2.47 17.20 -2.32
CA LEU A 195 -3.53 16.87 -3.27
C LEU A 195 -3.88 18.08 -4.14
N ALA A 196 -4.18 17.83 -5.41
CA ALA A 196 -4.84 18.79 -6.27
C ALA A 196 -6.29 19.05 -5.78
N ASP A 197 -6.80 20.27 -5.96
CA ASP A 197 -8.12 20.67 -5.45
C ASP A 197 -9.27 19.79 -5.91
N LYS A 198 -9.23 19.30 -7.16
CA LYS A 198 -10.22 18.34 -7.69
C LYS A 198 -10.29 17.01 -6.94
N LEU A 199 -9.25 16.67 -6.17
CA LEU A 199 -9.20 15.50 -5.31
C LEU A 199 -9.39 15.85 -3.83
N LYS A 200 -9.51 17.14 -3.47
CA LYS A 200 -9.92 17.60 -2.14
C LYS A 200 -11.41 17.88 -2.11
N TYR A 201 -11.94 18.56 -3.13
CA TYR A 201 -13.29 19.11 -3.12
C TYR A 201 -14.16 18.52 -4.23
N ALA A 202 -15.42 18.22 -3.89
CA ALA A 202 -16.49 17.93 -4.83
C ALA A 202 -17.61 18.94 -4.61
N ASN A 203 -17.89 19.78 -5.61
CA ASN A 203 -18.90 20.85 -5.52
C ASN A 203 -18.74 21.75 -4.27
N GLY A 204 -17.49 22.08 -3.92
CA GLY A 204 -17.16 22.91 -2.75
C GLY A 204 -17.17 22.18 -1.41
N VAL A 205 -17.55 20.89 -1.37
CA VAL A 205 -17.50 20.06 -0.17
C VAL A 205 -16.16 19.34 -0.11
N ASP A 206 -15.46 19.42 1.02
CA ASP A 206 -14.24 18.64 1.24
C ASP A 206 -14.60 17.16 1.36
N MET A 207 -13.96 16.33 0.55
CA MET A 207 -14.14 14.88 0.53
C MET A 207 -13.43 14.19 1.70
N TRP A 208 -12.63 14.93 2.47
CA TRP A 208 -11.75 14.41 3.51
C TRP A 208 -12.09 14.99 4.88
N ALA A 209 -12.34 14.12 5.85
CA ALA A 209 -12.55 14.50 7.24
C ALA A 209 -11.23 14.32 8.03
N PRO A 210 -10.76 15.35 8.76
CA PRO A 210 -9.58 15.22 9.60
C PRO A 210 -9.86 14.26 10.77
N GLU A 211 -8.90 13.38 11.05
CA GLU A 211 -8.93 12.42 12.15
C GLU A 211 -7.52 12.37 12.77
N HIS A 212 -7.41 12.61 14.08
CA HIS A 212 -6.12 12.53 14.77
C HIS A 212 -5.76 11.07 15.01
N TRP A 213 -4.54 10.68 14.65
CA TRP A 213 -4.02 9.33 14.87
C TRP A 213 -3.12 9.32 16.11
N ASP A 214 -3.72 9.02 17.26
CA ASP A 214 -3.09 9.13 18.57
C ASP A 214 -1.79 8.31 18.69
N ASP A 215 -1.79 7.06 18.24
CA ASP A 215 -0.62 6.16 18.32
C ASP A 215 0.64 6.73 17.64
N MET A 216 0.44 7.55 16.60
CA MET A 216 1.52 8.12 15.80
C MET A 216 1.71 9.63 16.04
N GLY A 217 0.82 10.27 16.82
CA GLY A 217 0.87 11.69 17.14
C GLY A 217 0.76 12.62 15.93
N ILE A 218 -0.01 12.23 14.91
CA ILE A 218 -0.17 13.01 13.66
C ILE A 218 -1.63 13.13 13.23
N TRP A 219 -1.91 14.16 12.43
CA TRP A 219 -3.18 14.27 11.73
C TRP A 219 -3.24 13.40 10.48
N THR A 220 -4.38 12.76 10.30
CA THR A 220 -4.76 12.03 9.11
C THR A 220 -6.07 12.58 8.56
N TYR A 221 -6.42 12.16 7.36
CA TYR A 221 -7.62 12.56 6.65
C TYR A 221 -8.27 11.30 6.10
N THR A 222 -9.56 11.13 6.40
CA THR A 222 -10.33 9.96 5.99
C THR A 222 -11.38 10.33 4.95
N SER A 223 -11.64 9.43 4.01
CA SER A 223 -12.68 9.64 3.00
C SER A 223 -13.52 8.38 2.82
N THR A 224 -14.81 8.57 2.64
CA THR A 224 -15.78 7.55 2.20
C THR A 224 -16.27 7.80 0.78
N TRP A 225 -15.69 8.80 0.10
CA TRP A 225 -16.08 9.17 -1.27
C TRP A 225 -15.63 8.11 -2.27
N LYS A 226 -16.22 8.19 -3.46
CA LYS A 226 -15.94 7.30 -4.58
C LYS A 226 -15.43 8.14 -5.74
N TRP A 227 -14.57 7.54 -6.55
CA TRP A 227 -14.20 8.07 -7.85
C TRP A 227 -14.50 6.98 -8.88
N THR A 228 -15.27 7.29 -9.91
CA THR A 228 -15.68 6.27 -10.89
C THR A 228 -14.45 5.64 -11.56
N VAL A 229 -14.48 4.31 -11.67
CA VAL A 229 -13.50 3.53 -12.46
C VAL A 229 -13.82 3.67 -13.93
#